data_AF-A0A9E2Q5U0-F1
#
_entry.id   AF-A0A9E2Q5U0-F1
#
_cell.length_a   1.000
_cell.length_b   1.000
_cell.length_c   1.000
_cell.angle_alpha   90.00
_cell.angle_beta   90.00
_cell.angle_gamma   90.00
#
_symmetry.space_group_name_H-M   'P 1'
#
loop_
_entity.id
_entity.type
_entity.pdbx_description
1 polymer ?
#
loop_
_entity_poly.entity_id
_entity_poly.type
_entity_poly.pdbx_seq_one_letter_code
_entity_poly.pdbx_strand_id
1 'polypeptide(L)'
;VLLQVRNLYGLWAVLVSAAVLVAVTWWGSITMQVVAAQLVAWVLLLGAPRAVLELGASRRRRRGADSSDAGQLGTLTHLPGGLWVAVFGLITVGAAVLGGRWLLLGAGVLDGTLLG
;
A
#
# COMPACT_ATOMS: atom_id res chain seq x y z
N VAL A 1 19.93 2.29 2.24
CA VAL A 1 18.59 2.59 1.68
C VAL A 1 18.17 4.06 1.92
N LEU A 2 18.48 4.70 3.06
CA LEU A 2 18.18 6.14 3.29
C LEU A 2 19.19 7.14 2.65
N LEU A 3 20.39 6.71 2.27
CA LEU A 3 21.44 7.57 1.69
C LEU A 3 21.29 7.85 0.18
N GLN A 4 20.29 7.25 -0.48
CA GLN A 4 20.08 7.36 -1.94
C GLN A 4 18.78 8.09 -2.28
N VAL A 5 18.14 8.69 -1.30
CA VAL A 5 16.98 9.56 -1.51
C VAL A 5 17.51 10.95 -1.88
N ARG A 6 17.65 11.21 -3.18
CA ARG A 6 17.93 12.57 -3.69
C ARG A 6 16.75 13.52 -3.48
N ASN A 7 15.62 12.99 -2.98
CA ASN A 7 14.38 13.69 -2.73
C ASN A 7 14.16 13.92 -1.23
N LEU A 8 14.80 14.97 -0.68
CA LEU A 8 14.66 15.37 0.73
C LEU A 8 13.19 15.51 1.15
N TYR A 9 12.31 15.95 0.23
CA TYR A 9 10.88 16.02 0.48
C TYR A 9 10.26 14.66 0.83
N GLY A 10 10.63 13.60 0.11
CA GLY A 10 10.15 12.25 0.39
C GLY A 10 10.63 11.72 1.73
N LEU A 11 11.89 12.02 2.09
CA LEU A 11 12.42 11.68 3.41
C LEU A 11 11.64 12.39 4.52
N TRP A 12 11.40 13.69 4.39
CA TRP A 12 10.63 14.47 5.35
C TRP A 12 9.18 13.99 5.47
N ALA A 13 8.52 13.68 4.35
CA ALA A 13 7.16 13.14 4.36
C ALA A 13 7.07 11.81 5.14
N VAL A 14 8.03 10.90 4.93
CA VAL A 14 8.09 9.62 5.66
C VAL A 14 8.37 9.84 7.15
N LEU A 15 9.33 10.71 7.49
CA LEU A 15 9.68 10.99 8.88
C LEU A 15 8.51 11.62 9.65
N VAL A 16 7.84 12.61 9.06
CA VAL A 16 6.67 13.25 9.66
C VAL A 16 5.53 12.25 9.84
N SER A 17 5.26 11.44 8.82
CA SER A 17 4.22 10.40 8.90
C SER A 17 4.52 9.39 10.01
N ALA A 18 5.77 8.93 10.12
CA ALA A 18 6.20 8.00 11.16
C ALA A 18 6.09 8.62 12.56
N ALA A 19 6.50 9.89 12.73
CA ALA A 19 6.41 10.60 14.00
C ALA A 19 4.95 10.75 14.46
N VAL A 20 4.04 11.11 13.55
CA VAL A 20 2.60 11.19 13.84
C VAL A 20 2.06 9.82 14.28
N LEU A 21 2.44 8.75 13.58
CA LEU A 21 1.96 7.41 13.88
C LEU A 21 2.45 6.92 15.26
N VAL A 22 3.72 7.18 15.60
CA VAL A 22 4.26 6.93 16.94
C VAL A 22 3.52 7.75 17.99
N ALA A 23 3.28 9.03 17.73
CA ALA A 23 2.60 9.90 18.68
C ALA A 23 1.17 9.41 18.97
N VAL A 24 0.41 9.05 17.93
CA VAL A 24 -0.94 8.48 18.07
C VAL A 24 -0.91 7.13 18.78
N THR A 25 0.11 6.30 18.54
CA THR A 25 0.21 4.98 19.18
C THR A 25 0.52 5.08 20.67
N TRP A 26 1.36 6.04 21.07
CA TRP A 26 1.82 6.16 22.46
C TRP A 26 0.92 7.03 23.34
N TRP A 27 0.33 8.09 22.76
CA TRP A 27 -0.47 9.07 23.48
C TRP A 27 -1.92 9.18 23.02
N GLY A 28 -2.29 8.55 21.90
CA GLY A 28 -3.66 8.57 21.40
C GLY A 28 -4.58 7.70 22.25
N SER A 29 -5.81 8.16 22.45
CA SER A 29 -6.89 7.33 22.99
C SER A 29 -7.19 6.17 22.04
N ILE A 30 -7.86 5.12 22.55
CA ILE A 30 -8.30 3.97 21.73
C ILE A 30 -9.05 4.42 20.48
N THR A 31 -9.95 5.41 20.60
CA THR A 31 -10.67 5.99 19.45
C THR A 31 -9.72 6.62 18.42
N MET A 32 -8.71 7.39 18.86
CA MET A 32 -7.71 7.96 17.94
C MET A 32 -6.87 6.91 17.25
N GLN A 33 -6.46 5.86 17.96
CA GLN A 33 -5.70 4.75 17.38
C GLN A 33 -6.49 4.00 16.33
N VAL A 34 -7.77 3.72 16.60
CA VAL A 34 -8.69 3.06 15.65
C VAL A 34 -8.91 3.92 14.41
N VAL A 35 -9.22 5.21 14.58
CA VAL A 35 -9.41 6.13 13.44
C VAL A 35 -8.14 6.27 12.61
N ALA A 36 -6.98 6.39 13.25
CA ALA A 36 -5.71 6.49 12.53
C ALA A 36 -5.37 5.19 11.77
N ALA A 37 -5.52 4.03 12.41
CA ALA A 37 -5.34 2.74 11.75
C ALA A 37 -6.28 2.56 10.56
N GLN A 38 -7.53 2.99 10.70
CA GLN A 38 -8.56 2.95 9.66
C GLN A 38 -8.17 3.82 8.45
N LEU A 39 -7.68 5.03 8.69
CA LEU A 39 -7.20 5.94 7.65
C LEU A 39 -5.97 5.39 6.94
N VAL A 40 -4.98 4.90 7.68
CA VAL A 40 -3.75 4.30 7.12
C VAL A 40 -4.11 3.10 6.26
N ALA A 41 -5.00 2.22 6.74
CA ALA A 41 -5.44 1.07 5.98
C ALA A 41 -6.12 1.48 4.66
N TRP A 42 -7.01 2.48 4.68
CA TRP A 42 -7.61 3.02 3.45
C TRP A 42 -6.58 3.60 2.48
N VAL A 43 -5.60 4.37 2.97
CA VAL A 43 -4.53 4.92 2.15
C VAL A 43 -3.72 3.80 1.48
N LEU A 44 -3.38 2.75 2.21
CA LEU A 44 -2.66 1.60 1.66
C LEU A 44 -3.50 0.83 0.61
N LEU A 45 -4.77 0.56 0.91
CA LEU A 45 -5.67 -0.17 0.00
C LEU A 45 -5.92 0.60 -1.30
N LEU A 46 -6.00 1.94 -1.25
CA LEU A 46 -6.23 2.79 -2.44
C LEU A 46 -4.94 3.14 -3.18
N GLY A 47 -3.82 3.25 -2.46
CA GLY A 47 -2.51 3.53 -3.06
C GLY A 47 -1.94 2.33 -3.81
N ALA A 48 -2.20 1.11 -3.33
CA ALA A 48 -1.63 -0.11 -3.91
C ALA A 48 -2.05 -0.37 -5.38
N PRO A 49 -3.33 -0.20 -5.79
CA PRO A 49 -3.72 -0.29 -7.20
C PRO A 49 -3.03 0.74 -8.10
N ARG A 50 -2.87 1.99 -7.65
CA ARG A 50 -2.18 3.04 -8.42
C ARG A 50 -0.72 2.68 -8.65
N ALA A 51 -0.03 2.16 -7.63
CA ALA A 51 1.35 1.71 -7.73
C ALA A 51 1.50 0.56 -8.76
N VAL A 52 0.56 -0.39 -8.78
CA VAL A 52 0.56 -1.47 -9.79
C VAL A 52 0.31 -0.95 -11.20
N LEU A 53 -0.63 -0.01 -11.38
CA LEU A 53 -0.91 0.61 -12.67
C LEU A 53 0.28 1.42 -13.20
N GLU A 54 1.00 2.14 -12.33
CA GLU A 54 2.22 2.87 -12.68
C GLU A 54 3.37 1.93 -13.05
N LEU A 55 3.51 0.77 -12.38
CA LEU A 55 4.43 -0.29 -12.77
C LEU A 55 4.10 -0.86 -14.16
N GLY A 56 2.82 -1.06 -14.47
CA GLY A 56 2.38 -1.45 -15.82
C GLY A 56 2.64 -0.38 -16.90
N ALA A 57 2.39 0.89 -16.57
CA ALA A 57 2.55 2.01 -17.50
C ALA A 57 4.03 2.36 -17.78
N SER A 58 4.91 2.18 -16.80
CA SER A 58 6.36 2.35 -16.96
C SER A 58 6.97 1.23 -17.80
N ARG A 59 6.48 -0.02 -17.65
CA ARG A 59 6.85 -1.16 -18.51
C ARG A 59 6.48 -0.95 -19.97
N ARG A 60 5.30 -0.40 -20.26
CA ARG A 60 4.86 -0.09 -21.64
C ARG A 60 5.74 0.97 -22.31
N ARG A 61 6.40 1.85 -21.54
CA ARG A 61 7.28 2.91 -22.04
C ARG A 61 8.74 2.48 -22.19
N ARG A 62 9.24 1.52 -21.40
CA ARG A 62 10.64 1.05 -21.46
C ARG A 62 10.70 -0.37 -22.05
N ARG A 63 10.61 -0.46 -23.36
CA ARG A 63 10.91 -1.69 -24.12
C ARG A 63 12.42 -1.94 -24.04
N GLY A 64 12.91 -2.81 -23.16
CA GLY A 64 14.27 -3.34 -23.31
C GLY A 64 15.02 -3.88 -22.10
N ALA A 65 14.67 -3.53 -20.87
CA ALA A 65 15.30 -4.13 -19.68
C ALA A 65 14.41 -3.93 -18.45
N ASP A 66 13.64 -4.96 -18.11
CA ASP A 66 12.77 -4.93 -16.92
C ASP A 66 13.59 -5.21 -15.66
N SER A 67 14.06 -4.14 -15.01
CA SER A 67 14.64 -4.21 -13.65
C SER A 67 13.58 -4.29 -12.54
N SER A 68 12.32 -4.53 -12.91
CA SER A 68 11.22 -4.74 -11.97
C SER A 68 11.24 -6.18 -11.46
N ASP A 69 10.93 -6.41 -10.19
CA ASP A 69 10.93 -7.74 -9.56
C ASP A 69 10.12 -8.79 -10.35
N ALA A 70 9.04 -8.39 -11.02
CA ALA A 70 8.25 -9.26 -11.90
C ALA A 70 8.99 -9.66 -13.19
N GLY A 71 9.88 -8.79 -13.69
CA GLY A 71 10.81 -9.08 -14.77
C GLY A 71 11.88 -10.09 -14.35
N GLN A 72 12.47 -9.90 -13.16
CA GLN A 72 13.45 -10.84 -12.60
C GLN A 72 12.85 -12.22 -12.33
N LEU A 73 11.63 -12.28 -11.79
CA LEU A 73 10.89 -13.54 -11.64
C LEU A 73 10.60 -14.19 -12.99
N GLY A 74 10.24 -13.41 -14.02
CA GLY A 74 10.02 -13.92 -15.38
C GLY A 74 11.28 -14.55 -15.99
N THR A 75 12.46 -13.94 -15.79
CA THR A 75 13.73 -14.54 -16.22
C THR A 75 14.10 -15.79 -15.44
N LEU A 76 13.78 -15.86 -14.14
CA LEU A 76 14.04 -17.04 -13.31
C LEU A 76 13.08 -18.20 -13.57
N THR A 77 11.81 -17.90 -13.88
CA THR A 77 10.74 -18.90 -14.07
C THR A 77 10.47 -19.26 -15.52
N HIS A 78 11.13 -18.59 -16.48
CA HIS A 78 10.88 -18.70 -17.92
C HIS A 78 9.43 -18.39 -18.33
N LEU A 79 8.62 -17.83 -17.43
CA LEU A 79 7.26 -17.39 -17.68
C LEU A 79 7.26 -15.93 -18.13
N PRO A 80 6.34 -15.52 -19.02
CA PRO A 80 6.27 -14.14 -19.48
C PRO A 80 6.05 -13.20 -18.29
N GLY A 81 6.92 -12.20 -18.10
CA GLY A 81 6.85 -11.28 -16.96
C GLY A 81 5.50 -10.53 -16.82
N GLY A 82 4.72 -10.44 -17.90
CA GLY A 82 3.34 -9.94 -17.86
C GLY A 82 2.38 -10.78 -17.01
N LEU A 83 2.60 -12.10 -16.92
CA LEU A 83 1.82 -12.99 -16.05
C LEU A 83 2.05 -12.64 -14.58
N TRP A 84 3.30 -12.43 -14.18
CA TRP A 84 3.65 -12.05 -12.81
C TRP A 84 3.09 -10.67 -12.43
N VAL A 85 3.10 -9.71 -13.35
CA VAL A 85 2.44 -8.40 -13.14
C VAL A 85 0.93 -8.57 -12.94
N ALA A 86 0.27 -9.43 -13.73
CA ALA A 86 -1.15 -9.70 -13.58
C ALA A 86 -1.47 -10.40 -12.24
N VAL A 87 -0.65 -11.36 -11.82
CA VAL A 87 -0.79 -12.05 -10.52
C VAL A 87 -0.64 -11.06 -9.36
N PHE A 88 0.41 -10.22 -9.38
CA PHE A 88 0.58 -9.19 -8.37
C PHE A 88 -0.60 -8.23 -8.34
N GLY A 89 -1.05 -7.75 -9.51
CA GLY A 89 -2.24 -6.90 -9.59
C GLY A 89 -3.50 -7.58 -9.05
N LEU A 90 -3.72 -8.85 -9.35
CA LEU A 90 -4.86 -9.61 -8.85
C LEU A 90 -4.81 -9.74 -7.32
N ILE A 91 -3.66 -10.10 -6.75
CA ILE A 91 -3.48 -10.20 -5.30
C ILE A 91 -3.67 -8.84 -4.64
N THR A 92 -3.11 -7.78 -5.20
CA THR A 92 -3.26 -6.41 -4.69
C THR A 92 -4.72 -5.97 -4.69
N VAL A 93 -5.44 -6.19 -5.80
CA VAL A 93 -6.87 -5.86 -5.89
C VAL A 93 -7.69 -6.73 -4.95
N GLY A 94 -7.38 -8.03 -4.84
CA GLY A 94 -8.04 -8.93 -3.91
C GLY A 94 -7.87 -8.50 -2.46
N ALA A 95 -6.66 -8.12 -2.06
CA ALA A 95 -6.36 -7.55 -0.75
C ALA A 95 -7.07 -6.20 -0.54
N ALA A 96 -7.14 -5.35 -1.57
CA ALA A 96 -7.86 -4.08 -1.53
C ALA A 96 -9.36 -4.27 -1.23
N VAL A 97 -9.99 -5.21 -1.94
CA VAL A 97 -11.42 -5.52 -1.79
C VAL A 97 -11.71 -6.20 -0.45
N LEU A 98 -10.92 -7.21 -0.07
CA LEU A 98 -11.13 -7.94 1.18
C LEU A 98 -10.87 -7.05 2.39
N GLY A 99 -9.77 -6.30 2.38
CA GLY A 99 -9.43 -5.32 3.40
C GLY A 99 -10.49 -4.23 3.51
N GLY A 100 -10.91 -3.63 2.39
CA GLY A 100 -11.97 -2.63 2.37
C GLY A 100 -13.29 -3.17 2.95
N ARG A 101 -13.68 -4.40 2.61
CA ARG A 101 -14.86 -5.06 3.17
C ARG A 101 -14.74 -5.24 4.69
N TRP A 102 -13.60 -5.71 5.19
CA TRP A 102 -13.40 -5.93 6.62
C TRP A 102 -13.39 -4.63 7.41
N LEU A 103 -12.80 -3.58 6.85
CA LEU A 103 -12.79 -2.25 7.43
C LEU A 103 -14.20 -1.65 7.52
N LEU A 104 -15.02 -1.80 6.47
CA LEU A 104 -16.42 -1.34 6.48
C LEU A 104 -17.27 -2.12 7.48
N LEU A 105 -17.09 -3.43 7.59
CA LEU A 105 -17.79 -4.27 8.56
C LEU A 105 -17.36 -3.96 10.00
N GLY A 106 -16.06 -3.79 10.23
CA GLY A 106 -15.50 -3.42 11.54
C GLY A 106 -15.97 -2.05 12.00
N ALA A 107 -16.02 -1.06 11.10
CA ALA A 107 -16.54 0.28 11.40
C ALA A 107 -18.01 0.23 11.88
N GLY A 108 -18.86 -0.56 11.22
CA GLY A 108 -20.26 -0.72 11.64
C GLY A 108 -20.43 -1.37 13.02
N VAL A 109 -19.52 -2.28 13.40
CA VAL A 109 -19.52 -2.89 14.75
C VAL A 109 -19.09 -1.85 15.79
N LEU A 110 -18.08 -1.04 15.50
CA LEU A 110 -17.56 -0.03 16.41
C LEU A 110 -18.59 1.08 16.67
N ASP A 111 -19.28 1.55 15.62
CA ASP A 111 -20.35 2.54 15.74
C ASP A 111 -21.49 2.02 16.63
N GLY A 112 -21.86 0.74 16.49
CA GLY A 112 -22.87 0.09 17.33
C GLY A 112 -22.46 -0.02 18.80
N THR A 113 -21.17 -0.20 19.10
CA THR A 113 -20.65 -0.23 20.48
C THR A 113 -20.43 1.14 21.11
N LEU A 114 -20.32 2.21 20.31
CA LEU A 114 -20.12 3.58 20.79
C LEU A 114 -21.44 4.35 20.94
N LEU A 115 -22.51 3.91 20.25
CA LEU A 115 -23.84 4.54 20.27
C LEU A 115 -24.89 3.77 21.10
N GLY A 116 -24.54 2.60 21.65
CA GLY A 116 -25.37 1.78 22.54
C GLY A 116 -24.88 1.81 23.98
#